data_AF-A0A2R6IU62-F1
#
_entry.id   AF-A0A2R6IU62-F1
#
_cell.length_a   1.000
_cell.length_b   1.000
_cell.length_c   1.000
_cell.angle_alpha   90.00
_cell.angle_beta   90.00
_cell.angle_gamma   90.00
#
_symmetry.space_group_name_H-M   'P 1'
#
loop_
_entity.id
_entity.type
_entity.pdbx_description
1 polymer ?
#
loop_
_entity_poly.entity_id
_entity_poly.type
_entity_poly.pdbx_seq_one_letter_code
_entity_poly.pdbx_strand_id
1 'polypeptide(L)' 'MVGPIPSADRESLAFRVKVAFSLVIGASAGLITLQGDVSPAVTVAVALVGLVFGALVTWFVFPESGERARTDSRFRRR' A
#
# COMPACT_ATOMS: atom_id res chain seq x y z
N MET A 1 26.37 -16.58 6.08
CA MET A 1 24.97 -16.59 6.54
C MET A 1 24.55 -15.15 6.75
N VAL A 2 23.54 -14.66 6.02
CA VAL A 2 23.03 -13.30 6.24
C VAL A 2 22.17 -13.34 7.51
N GLY A 3 22.45 -12.46 8.47
CA GLY A 3 21.62 -12.34 9.67
C GLY A 3 20.20 -11.91 9.31
N PRO A 4 19.18 -12.26 10.11
CA PRO A 4 17.81 -11.83 9.86
C PRO A 4 17.74 -10.31 9.71
N ILE A 5 17.26 -9.82 8.56
CA ILE A 5 17.00 -8.38 8.39
C ILE A 5 16.03 -7.93 9.50
N PRO A 6 16.37 -6.86 10.25
CA PRO A 6 15.52 -6.30 11.30
C PRO A 6 14.08 -6.08 10.83
N SER A 7 13.11 -6.50 11.65
CA SER A 7 11.68 -6.44 11.32
C SER A 7 11.19 -5.00 11.03
N ALA A 8 11.77 -4.01 11.71
CA ALA A 8 11.45 -2.59 11.53
C ALA A 8 11.77 -2.08 10.12
N ASP A 9 12.88 -2.53 9.53
CA ASP A 9 13.27 -2.13 8.17
C ASP A 9 12.30 -2.71 7.13
N ARG A 10 11.79 -3.92 7.38
CA ARG A 10 10.81 -4.58 6.51
C ARG A 10 9.45 -3.89 6.54
N GLU A 11 8.98 -3.48 7.72
CA GLU A 11 7.69 -2.78 7.86
C GLU A 11 7.72 -1.39 7.20
N SER A 12 8.80 -0.64 7.41
CA SER A 12 8.98 0.67 6.77
C SER A 12 9.03 0.55 5.25
N LEU A 13 9.77 -0.43 4.73
CA LEU A 13 9.87 -0.66 3.28
C LEU A 13 8.53 -1.12 2.70
N ALA A 14 7.82 -2.04 3.37
CA ALA A 14 6.48 -2.44 2.99
C ALA A 14 5.52 -1.24 2.95
N PHE A 15 5.52 -0.40 3.98
CA PHE A 15 4.68 0.81 4.01
C PHE A 15 4.99 1.77 2.86
N ARG A 16 6.28 2.01 2.56
CA ARG A 16 6.67 2.87 1.43
C ARG A 16 6.22 2.29 0.08
N VAL A 17 6.34 0.97 -0.11
CA VAL A 17 5.87 0.29 -1.32
C VAL A 17 4.34 0.42 -1.46
N LYS A 18 3.61 0.20 -0.36
CA LYS A 18 2.15 0.38 -0.30
C LYS A 18 1.72 1.77 -0.76
N VAL A 19 2.34 2.81 -0.20
CA VAL A 19 2.05 4.21 -0.54
C VAL A 19 2.40 4.50 -2.00
N ALA A 20 3.57 4.08 -2.46
CA ALA A 20 4.00 4.30 -3.84
C ALA A 20 3.03 3.65 -4.84
N PHE A 21 2.57 2.43 -4.56
CA PHE A 21 1.64 1.71 -5.45
C PHE A 21 0.27 2.40 -5.52
N SER A 22 -0.28 2.78 -4.36
CA SER A 22 -1.55 3.52 -4.30
C SER A 22 -1.48 4.87 -5.02
N LEU A 23 -0.34 5.56 -4.93
CA LEU A 23 -0.12 6.85 -5.58
C LEU A 23 -0.05 6.68 -7.11
N VAL A 24 0.64 5.65 -7.60
CA VAL A 24 0.68 5.33 -9.03
C VAL A 24 -0.72 5.04 -9.57
N ILE A 25 -1.52 4.22 -8.87
CA ILE A 25 -2.90 3.89 -9.30
C ILE A 25 -3.76 5.16 -9.38
N GLY A 26 -3.75 6.00 -8.34
CA GLY A 26 -4.52 7.24 -8.32
C GLY A 26 -4.07 8.23 -9.40
N ALA A 27 -2.76 8.40 -9.58
CA ALA A 27 -2.19 9.26 -10.62
C ALA A 27 -2.54 8.78 -12.02
N SER A 28 -2.46 7.46 -12.29
CA SER A 28 -2.86 6.88 -13.57
C SER A 28 -4.34 7.09 -13.86
N ALA A 29 -5.22 6.86 -12.87
CA ALA A 29 -6.65 7.09 -13.02
C ALA A 29 -6.97 8.54 -13.37
N GLY A 30 -6.32 9.51 -12.71
CA GLY A 30 -6.46 10.93 -13.03
C GLY A 30 -5.87 11.31 -14.40
N LEU A 31 -4.70 10.79 -14.77
CA LEU A 31 -4.09 11.08 -16.08
C LEU A 31 -4.94 10.55 -17.24
N ILE A 32 -5.66 9.44 -17.04
CA ILE A 32 -6.57 8.88 -18.06
C ILE A 32 -7.71 9.87 -18.36
N THR A 33 -8.25 10.56 -17.35
CA THR A 33 -9.37 11.50 -17.56
C THR A 33 -8.93 12.79 -18.26
N LEU A 34 -7.66 13.19 -18.16
CA LEU A 34 -7.13 14.32 -18.91
C LEU A 34 -7.17 14.11 -20.44
N GLN A 35 -7.19 12.86 -20.90
CA GLN A 35 -7.27 12.53 -22.33
C GLN A 35 -8.70 12.65 -22.90
N GLY A 36 -9.72 12.74 -22.05
CA GLY A 36 -11.13 12.67 -22.45
C GLY A 36 -11.89 13.99 -22.55
N ASP A 37 -11.21 15.14 -22.56
CA ASP A 37 -11.83 16.48 -22.48
C ASP A 37 -12.80 16.61 -21.29
N VAL A 38 -12.43 15.99 -20.17
CA VAL A 38 -13.29 15.87 -19.00
C VAL A 38 -13.03 17.05 -18.05
N SER A 39 -14.09 17.58 -17.44
CA SER A 39 -14.00 18.70 -16.50
C SER A 39 -12.93 18.46 -15.41
N PRO A 40 -12.13 19.48 -15.02
CA PRO A 40 -11.08 19.34 -14.02
C PRO A 40 -11.57 18.78 -12.68
N ALA A 41 -12.82 19.10 -12.30
CA ALA A 41 -13.44 18.57 -11.09
C ALA A 41 -13.62 17.04 -11.14
N VAL A 42 -13.96 16.50 -12.31
CA VAL A 42 -14.12 15.06 -12.53
C VAL A 42 -12.76 14.36 -12.48
N THR A 43 -11.72 14.99 -13.04
CA THR A 43 -10.35 14.46 -12.97
C THR A 43 -9.87 14.30 -11.53
N VAL A 44 -10.08 15.31 -10.68
CA VAL A 44 -9.74 15.23 -9.25
C VAL A 44 -10.56 14.15 -8.55
N ALA A 45 -11.87 14.07 -8.83
CA ALA A 45 -12.73 13.04 -8.24
C ALA A 45 -12.28 11.62 -8.63
N VAL A 46 -11.96 11.38 -9.90
CA VAL A 46 -11.48 10.08 -10.38
C VAL A 46 -10.10 9.74 -9.82
N ALA A 47 -9.20 10.72 -9.72
CA ALA A 47 -7.91 10.51 -9.07
C ALA A 47 -8.07 10.10 -7.60
N LEU A 48 -8.98 10.75 -6.86
CA LEU A 48 -9.28 10.39 -5.46
C LEU A 48 -9.89 8.99 -5.36
N VAL A 49 -10.84 8.63 -6.23
CA VAL A 49 -11.42 7.29 -6.29
C VAL A 49 -10.36 6.24 -6.60
N GLY A 50 -9.47 6.51 -7.56
CA GLY A 50 -8.34 5.64 -7.88
C GLY A 50 -7.37 5.48 -6.72
N LEU A 51 -7.15 6.54 -5.93
CA LEU A 51 -6.29 6.51 -4.75
C LEU A 51 -6.92 5.68 -3.63
N VAL A 52 -8.23 5.86 -3.35
CA VAL A 52 -8.97 5.04 -2.39
C VAL A 52 -8.98 3.57 -2.81
N PHE A 53 -9.20 3.30 -4.10
CA PHE A 53 -9.14 1.95 -4.64
C PHE A 53 -7.74 1.33 -4.50
N GLY A 54 -6.70 2.09 -4.85
CA GLY A 54 -5.31 1.68 -4.68
C GLY A 54 -4.96 1.36 -3.22
N ALA A 55 -5.45 2.17 -2.28
CA ALA A 55 -5.29 1.93 -0.85
C ALA A 55 -6.00 0.65 -0.40
N LEU A 56 -7.23 0.41 -0.90
CA LEU A 56 -8.00 -0.80 -0.61
C LEU A 56 -7.30 -2.07 -1.12
N VAL A 57 -6.83 -2.04 -2.37
CA VAL A 57 -6.06 -3.15 -2.97
C VAL A 57 -4.81 -3.42 -2.15
N THR A 58 -4.11 -2.37 -1.77
CA THR A 58 -2.86 -2.45 -1.01
C THR A 58 -3.08 -2.99 0.41
N TRP A 59 -4.19 -2.62 1.05
CA TRP A 59 -4.62 -3.17 2.33
C TRP A 59 -4.95 -4.66 2.23
N PHE A 60 -5.60 -5.08 1.15
CA PHE A 60 -5.94 -6.48 0.89
C PHE A 60 -4.71 -7.35 0.58
N VAL A 61 -3.79 -6.86 -0.27
CA VAL A 61 -2.61 -7.62 -0.72
C VAL A 61 -1.57 -7.77 0.39
N PHE A 62 -1.43 -6.75 1.24
CA PHE A 62 -0.50 -6.74 2.35
C PHE A 62 -1.27 -6.53 3.65
N PRO A 63 -2.02 -7.53 4.12
CA PRO A 63 -2.66 -7.45 5.43
C PRO A 63 -1.57 -7.15 6.47
N GLU A 64 -1.83 -6.18 7.35
CA GLU A 64 -0.91 -5.83 8.42
C GLU A 64 -0.48 -7.12 9.14
N SER A 65 0.81 -7.41 9.11
CA SER A 65 1.42 -8.60 9.72
C SER A 65 1.39 -8.59 11.25
N GLY A 66 0.43 -7.87 11.86
CA GLY A 66 0.22 -7.77 13.29
C GLY A 66 -0.10 -9.11 13.98
N GLU A 67 -0.35 -10.18 13.22
CA GLU A 67 -0.61 -11.51 13.78
C GLU A 67 0.63 -12.43 13.84
N ARG A 68 1.74 -12.11 13.15
CA ARG A 68 2.93 -12.99 13.18
C ARG A 68 3.86 -12.75 14.38
N ALA A 69 3.68 -11.65 15.11
CA ALA A 69 4.41 -11.40 16.35
C ALA A 69 3.89 -12.22 17.56
N ARG A 70 2.70 -12.83 17.47
CA ARG A 70 2.08 -13.56 18.59
C ARG A 70 2.50 -15.03 18.69
N THR A 71 3.18 -15.57 17.67
CA THR A 71 3.60 -16.99 17.63
C THR A 71 5.02 -17.23 18.17
N ASP A 72 5.88 -16.21 18.19
CA ASP A 72 7.29 -16.37 18.60
C ASP A 72 7.48 -16.40 20.14
N SER A 73 6.50 -15.91 20.90
CA SER A 73 6.55 -15.93 22.37
C SER A 73 6.24 -17.30 22.99
N ARG A 74 5.70 -18.26 22.22
CA ARG A 74 5.43 -19.62 22.73
C ARG A 74 6.63 -20.56 22.69
N PHE A 75 7.61 -20.30 21.82
CA PHE A 75 8.79 -21.17 21.68
C PHE A 75 9.93 -20.84 22.66
N ARG A 76 9.91 -19.66 23.28
CA ARG A 76 10.94 -19.23 24.26
C ARG A 76 10.69 -19.70 25.70
N ARG A 77 9.70 -20.57 25.93
CA ARG A 77 9.32 -21.10 27.26
C ARG A 77 9.54 -22.61 27.42
N ARG A 78 10.27 -23.26 26.52
CA ARG A 78 10.68 -24.67 26.66
C ARG A 78 12.17 -24.82 26.63
#